data_AF-A0A955P3R3-F1
#
_entry.id   AF-A0A955P3R3-F1
#
_cell.length_a   1.000
_cell.length_b   1.000
_cell.length_c   1.000
_cell.angle_alpha   90.00
_cell.angle_beta   90.00
_cell.angle_gamma   90.00
#
_symmetry.space_group_name_H-M   'P 1'
#
loop_
_entity.id
_entity.type
_entity.pdbx_description
1 polymer ?
#
loop_
_entity_poly.entity_id
_entity_poly.type
_entity_poly.pdbx_seq_one_letter_code
_entity_poly.pdbx_strand_id
1 'polypeptide(L)'
;MTTVPQGYEAFLHEMKDRIQHARIRASVSVNRELVLLYWRIGRDILARQEEEGWGAKIIGRLAQDLQRAFPDMKGFSERNLKYMRGFAEAYPEEAIVQEVLAQIRWYRIPTPS
;
A
#
# COMPACT_ATOMS: atom_id res chain seq x y z
N MET A 1 35.00 12.18 32.28
CA MET A 1 34.44 11.03 31.53
C MET A 1 33.08 10.72 32.13
N THR A 2 31.99 11.01 31.41
CA THR A 2 30.64 10.65 31.85
C THR A 2 30.46 9.15 31.67
N THR A 3 30.39 8.42 32.77
CA THR A 3 30.14 6.98 32.79
C THR A 3 28.69 6.72 32.39
N VAL A 4 28.49 5.84 31.40
CA VAL A 4 27.15 5.39 30.99
C VAL A 4 26.51 4.65 32.18
N PRO A 5 25.26 4.98 32.56
CA PRO A 5 24.57 4.29 33.65
C PRO A 5 24.44 2.80 33.39
N GLN A 6 24.58 2.00 34.44
CA GLN A 6 24.35 0.56 34.36
C GLN A 6 22.93 0.28 33.81
N GLY A 7 22.82 -0.58 32.81
CA GLY A 7 21.55 -0.94 32.17
C GLY A 7 21.10 -0.03 31.01
N TYR A 8 21.79 1.09 30.74
CA TYR A 8 21.44 1.99 29.64
C TYR A 8 21.50 1.31 28.27
N GLU A 9 22.53 0.50 27.99
CA GLU A 9 22.65 -0.19 26.69
C GLU A 9 21.51 -1.19 26.45
N ALA A 10 21.09 -1.92 27.50
CA ALA A 10 19.95 -2.84 27.42
C ALA A 10 18.64 -2.08 27.16
N PHE A 11 18.42 -0.98 27.88
CA PHE A 11 17.27 -0.09 27.68
C PHE A 11 17.26 0.51 26.27
N LEU A 12 18.41 0.98 25.77
CA LEU A 12 18.55 1.54 24.43
C LEU A 12 18.27 0.49 23.34
N HIS A 13 18.72 -0.74 23.53
CA HIS A 13 18.42 -1.85 22.62
C HIS A 13 16.91 -2.12 22.58
N GLU A 14 16.27 -2.25 23.74
CA GLU A 14 14.82 -2.46 23.84
C GLU A 14 14.03 -1.32 23.17
N MET A 15 14.45 -0.07 23.36
CA MET A 15 13.83 1.07 22.68
C MET A 15 13.96 0.98 21.15
N LYS A 16 15.15 0.63 20.64
CA LYS A 16 15.38 0.48 19.20
C LYS A 16 14.49 -0.62 18.61
N ASP A 17 14.36 -1.76 19.28
CA ASP A 17 13.52 -2.87 18.84
C ASP A 17 12.04 -2.47 18.80
N ARG A 18 11.55 -1.80 19.84
CA ARG A 18 10.17 -1.28 19.88
C ARG A 18 9.90 -0.32 18.74
N ILE A 19 10.82 0.60 18.45
CA ILE A 19 10.72 1.57 17.35
C ILE A 19 10.72 0.84 16.00
N GLN A 20 11.62 -0.12 15.80
CA GLN A 20 11.72 -0.88 14.55
C GLN A 20 10.43 -1.68 14.30
N HIS A 21 9.91 -2.37 15.32
CA HIS A 21 8.65 -3.11 15.21
C HIS A 21 7.47 -2.17 14.92
N ALA A 22 7.40 -1.01 15.56
CA ALA A 22 6.36 -0.02 15.29
C ALA A 22 6.41 0.47 13.83
N ARG A 23 7.62 0.78 13.31
CA ARG A 23 7.81 1.20 11.93
C ARG A 23 7.39 0.11 10.93
N ILE A 24 7.77 -1.14 11.17
CA ILE A 24 7.37 -2.26 10.30
C ILE A 24 5.85 -2.40 10.26
N ARG A 25 5.18 -2.40 11.43
CA ARG A 25 3.72 -2.48 11.48
C ARG A 25 3.04 -1.33 10.74
N ALA A 26 3.53 -0.10 10.92
CA ALA A 26 3.02 1.06 10.20
C ALA A 26 3.20 0.92 8.69
N SER A 27 4.39 0.53 8.21
CA SER A 27 4.65 0.32 6.78
C SER A 27 3.77 -0.79 6.19
N VAL A 28 3.57 -1.90 6.90
CA VAL A 28 2.68 -2.98 6.46
C VAL A 28 1.23 -2.49 6.35
N SER A 29 0.76 -1.72 7.32
CA SER A 29 -0.59 -1.13 7.29
C SER A 29 -0.77 -0.20 6.10
N VAL A 30 0.18 0.71 5.87
CA VAL A 30 0.15 1.64 4.73
C VAL A 30 0.17 0.90 3.40
N ASN A 31 1.06 -0.09 3.25
CA ASN A 31 1.13 -0.89 2.02
C ASN A 31 -0.16 -1.64 1.73
N ARG A 32 -0.83 -2.18 2.76
CA ARG A 32 -2.12 -2.85 2.61
C ARG A 32 -3.18 -1.89 2.04
N GLU A 33 -3.30 -0.70 2.63
CA GLU A 33 -4.25 0.31 2.16
C GLU A 33 -3.94 0.75 0.72
N LEU A 34 -2.65 0.91 0.37
CA LEU A 34 -2.26 1.25 -1.00
C LEU A 34 -2.64 0.17 -2.01
N VAL A 35 -2.44 -1.11 -1.70
CA VAL A 35 -2.84 -2.20 -2.61
C VAL A 35 -4.35 -2.22 -2.81
N LEU A 36 -5.13 -2.06 -1.73
CA LEU A 36 -6.59 -1.99 -1.81
C LEU A 36 -7.06 -0.78 -2.61
N LEU A 37 -6.47 0.39 -2.37
CA LEU A 37 -6.77 1.61 -3.12
C LEU A 37 -6.52 1.41 -4.62
N TYR A 38 -5.39 0.83 -4.99
CA TYR A 38 -5.02 0.58 -6.38
C TYR A 38 -5.97 -0.42 -7.05
N TRP A 39 -6.41 -1.45 -6.33
CA TRP A 39 -7.43 -2.35 -6.82
C TRP A 39 -8.78 -1.63 -7.07
N ARG A 40 -9.24 -0.83 -6.10
CA ARG A 40 -10.51 -0.08 -6.22
C ARG A 40 -10.50 0.90 -7.38
N ILE A 41 -9.41 1.65 -7.56
CA ILE A 41 -9.23 2.53 -8.73
C ILE A 41 -9.35 1.73 -10.03
N GLY A 42 -8.76 0.55 -10.09
CA GLY A 42 -8.89 -0.35 -11.24
C GLY A 42 -10.34 -0.76 -11.51
N ARG A 43 -11.08 -1.12 -10.47
CA ARG A 43 -12.51 -1.47 -10.55
C ARG A 43 -13.35 -0.30 -11.04
N ASP A 44 -13.11 0.90 -10.51
CA ASP A 44 -13.82 2.11 -10.92
C ASP A 44 -13.55 2.44 -12.39
N ILE A 45 -12.31 2.28 -12.85
CA ILE A 45 -11.99 2.44 -14.27
C ILE A 45 -12.77 1.43 -15.11
N LEU A 46 -12.76 0.14 -14.77
CA LEU A 46 -13.50 -0.89 -15.50
C LEU A 46 -15.01 -0.58 -15.58
N ALA A 47 -15.62 -0.25 -14.45
CA ALA A 47 -17.04 0.08 -14.37
C ALA A 47 -17.40 1.25 -15.29
N ARG A 48 -16.61 2.34 -15.29
CA ARG A 48 -16.85 3.49 -16.19
C ARG A 48 -16.62 3.15 -17.66
N GLN A 49 -15.69 2.25 -17.97
CA GLN A 49 -15.49 1.78 -19.35
C GLN A 49 -16.67 0.93 -19.84
N GLU A 50 -17.25 0.10 -18.98
CA GLU A 50 -18.40 -0.76 -19.30
C GLU A 50 -19.72 0.02 -19.36
N GLU A 51 -20.01 0.85 -18.35
CA GLU A 51 -21.30 1.54 -18.20
C GLU A 51 -21.41 2.77 -19.10
N GLU A 52 -20.32 3.52 -19.27
CA GLU A 52 -20.33 4.83 -19.92
C GLU A 52 -19.55 4.84 -21.25
N GLY A 53 -19.00 3.70 -21.66
CA GLY A 53 -18.26 3.56 -22.92
C GLY A 53 -16.96 4.37 -22.97
N TRP A 54 -16.34 4.66 -21.83
CA TRP A 54 -15.13 5.47 -21.78
C TRP A 54 -13.96 4.81 -22.54
N GLY A 55 -13.54 5.44 -23.64
CA GLY A 55 -12.42 4.95 -24.45
C GLY A 55 -11.06 5.05 -23.75
N ALA A 56 -10.05 4.37 -24.31
CA ALA A 56 -8.70 4.24 -23.72
C ALA A 56 -7.99 5.57 -23.35
N LYS A 57 -8.41 6.70 -23.94
CA LYS A 57 -7.87 8.04 -23.66
C LYS A 57 -8.20 8.54 -22.25
N ILE A 58 -9.22 7.99 -21.59
CA ILE A 58 -9.64 8.46 -20.26
C ILE A 58 -8.58 8.23 -19.19
N ILE A 59 -7.83 7.13 -19.31
CA ILE A 59 -6.77 6.76 -18.36
C ILE A 59 -5.64 7.80 -18.39
N GLY A 60 -5.29 8.30 -19.57
CA GLY A 60 -4.29 9.36 -19.72
C GLY A 60 -4.71 10.67 -19.06
N ARG A 61 -5.99 11.05 -19.20
CA ARG A 61 -6.55 12.23 -18.52
C ARG A 61 -6.57 12.06 -17.00
N LEU A 62 -7.07 10.92 -16.53
CA LEU A 62 -7.11 10.59 -15.10
C LEU A 62 -5.71 10.63 -14.47
N ALA A 63 -4.71 10.08 -15.15
CA ALA A 63 -3.33 10.10 -14.68
C ALA A 63 -2.80 11.52 -14.50
N GLN A 64 -3.01 12.39 -15.48
CA GLN A 64 -2.59 13.79 -15.37
C GLN A 64 -3.27 14.51 -14.22
N ASP A 65 -4.59 14.33 -14.07
CA ASP A 65 -5.37 15.01 -13.04
C ASP A 65 -4.99 14.51 -11.64
N LEU A 66 -4.79 13.20 -11.47
CA LEU A 66 -4.32 12.62 -10.21
C LEU A 66 -2.88 13.01 -9.86
N GLN A 67 -1.97 13.07 -10.84
CA GLN A 67 -0.60 13.54 -10.61
C GLN A 67 -0.55 15.02 -10.21
N ARG A 68 -1.43 15.85 -10.76
CA ARG A 68 -1.56 17.27 -10.34
C ARG A 68 -2.12 17.40 -8.93
N ALA A 69 -3.13 16.59 -8.58
CA ALA A 69 -3.76 16.61 -7.28
C ALA A 69 -2.86 16.04 -6.16
N PHE A 70 -2.01 15.06 -6.50
CA PHE A 70 -1.16 14.34 -5.57
C PHE A 70 0.30 14.29 -6.07
N PRO A 71 1.01 15.43 -6.12
CA PRO A 71 2.34 15.54 -6.72
C PRO A 71 3.41 14.68 -6.01
N ASP A 72 3.25 14.44 -4.71
CA ASP A 72 4.16 13.61 -3.93
C ASP A 72 3.95 12.10 -4.14
N MET A 73 2.83 11.71 -4.75
CA MET A 73 2.48 10.31 -5.01
C MET A 73 2.93 9.87 -6.40
N LYS A 74 4.00 9.07 -6.45
CA LYS A 74 4.52 8.49 -7.71
C LYS A 74 3.64 7.38 -8.31
N GLY A 75 2.55 7.01 -7.63
CA GLY A 75 1.67 5.89 -7.99
C GLY A 75 0.77 6.13 -9.20
N PHE A 76 0.51 7.39 -9.61
CA PHE A 76 -0.57 7.72 -10.54
C PHE A 76 -0.16 8.00 -11.99
N SER A 77 0.92 7.37 -12.47
CA SER A 77 1.24 7.41 -13.91
C SER A 77 0.19 6.67 -14.74
N GLU A 78 0.03 7.03 -16.02
CA GLU A 78 -0.90 6.34 -16.93
C GLU A 78 -0.62 4.83 -17.00
N ARG A 79 0.67 4.45 -16.99
CA ARG A 79 1.09 3.05 -16.94
C ARG A 79 0.56 2.35 -15.69
N ASN A 80 0.71 2.98 -14.53
CA ASN A 80 0.25 2.39 -13.28
C ASN A 80 -1.28 2.28 -13.23
N LEU A 81 -2.02 3.25 -13.75
CA LEU A 81 -3.49 3.14 -13.83
C LEU A 81 -3.92 1.98 -14.75
N LYS A 82 -3.20 1.71 -15.84
CA LYS A 82 -3.43 0.51 -16.67
C LYS A 82 -3.17 -0.78 -15.88
N TYR A 83 -2.14 -0.81 -15.04
CA TYR A 83 -1.89 -1.95 -14.15
C TYR A 83 -2.96 -2.10 -13.07
N MET A 84 -3.44 -1.00 -12.48
CA MET A 84 -4.55 -1.01 -11.52
C MET A 84 -5.81 -1.61 -12.16
N ARG A 85 -6.14 -1.17 -13.38
CA ARG A 85 -7.24 -1.74 -14.17
C ARG A 85 -7.06 -3.24 -14.41
N GLY A 86 -5.88 -3.67 -14.90
CA GLY A 86 -5.60 -5.09 -15.13
C GLY A 86 -5.60 -5.93 -13.84
N PHE A 87 -5.18 -5.33 -12.72
CA PHE A 87 -5.25 -5.99 -11.41
C PHE A 87 -6.71 -6.22 -10.99
N ALA A 88 -7.57 -5.22 -11.15
CA ALA A 88 -9.00 -5.34 -10.88
C ALA A 88 -9.73 -6.29 -11.83
N GLU A 89 -9.26 -6.40 -13.08
CA GLU A 89 -9.77 -7.34 -14.08
C GLU A 89 -9.41 -8.79 -13.73
N ALA A 90 -8.18 -9.03 -13.27
CA ALA A 90 -7.71 -10.35 -12.87
C ALA A 90 -8.34 -10.86 -11.55
N TYR A 91 -8.71 -9.94 -10.66
CA TYR A 91 -9.31 -10.25 -9.35
C TYR A 91 -10.61 -9.45 -9.16
N PRO A 92 -11.74 -9.88 -9.73
CA PRO A 92 -12.97 -9.08 -9.75
C PRO A 92 -13.65 -8.94 -8.37
N GLU A 93 -13.36 -9.85 -7.43
CA GLU A 93 -13.96 -9.86 -6.10
C GLU A 93 -13.03 -9.25 -5.04
N GLU A 94 -13.51 -8.22 -4.32
CA GLU A 94 -12.73 -7.57 -3.25
C GLU A 94 -12.33 -8.56 -2.15
N ALA A 95 -13.18 -9.54 -1.86
CA ALA A 95 -12.94 -10.56 -0.84
C ALA A 95 -11.64 -11.34 -1.09
N ILE A 96 -11.36 -11.70 -2.35
CA ILE A 96 -10.13 -12.39 -2.75
C ILE A 96 -8.91 -11.52 -2.44
N VAL A 97 -8.98 -10.23 -2.76
CA VAL A 97 -7.88 -9.29 -2.48
C VAL A 97 -7.66 -9.13 -0.98
N GLN A 98 -8.73 -8.99 -0.21
CA GLN A 98 -8.67 -8.88 1.25
C GLN A 98 -8.08 -10.13 1.91
N GLU A 99 -8.43 -11.31 1.41
CA GLU A 99 -7.91 -12.60 1.90
C GLU A 99 -6.41 -12.74 1.61
N VAL A 100 -5.97 -12.47 0.37
CA VAL A 100 -4.55 -12.48 -0.01
C VAL A 100 -3.76 -11.50 0.85
N LEU A 101 -4.27 -10.28 1.06
CA LEU A 101 -3.64 -9.29 1.93
C LEU A 101 -3.61 -9.73 3.41
N ALA A 102 -4.58 -10.51 3.85
CA ALA A 102 -4.60 -11.06 5.21
C ALA A 102 -3.54 -12.16 5.41
N GLN A 103 -3.26 -12.96 4.37
CA GLN A 103 -2.24 -14.03 4.43
C GLN A 103 -0.81 -13.47 4.45
N ILE A 104 -0.55 -12.29 3.87
CA ILE A 104 0.76 -11.62 3.91
C ILE A 104 1.20 -11.24 5.35
N ARG A 105 0.25 -11.12 6.30
CA ARG A 105 0.54 -10.70 7.68
C ARG A 105 1.35 -11.69 8.53
N TRP A 106 1.23 -13.00 8.29
CA TRP A 106 1.66 -13.99 9.29
C TRP A 106 3.12 -14.43 9.19
N TYR A 107 3.79 -14.24 8.05
CA TYR A 107 5.11 -14.82 7.85
C TYR A 107 6.29 -13.97 8.40
N ARG A 108 6.05 -12.82 9.06
CA ARG A 108 7.14 -11.88 9.37
C ARG A 108 7.10 -11.12 10.70
N ILE A 109 6.41 -11.64 11.71
CA ILE A 109 6.58 -11.12 13.08
C ILE A 109 6.80 -12.32 14.00
N PRO A 110 8.05 -12.65 14.36
CA PRO A 110 8.26 -13.53 15.49
C PRO A 110 7.69 -12.82 16.72
N THR A 111 6.68 -13.43 17.33
CA THR A 111 6.20 -13.03 18.66
C THR A 111 7.36 -13.24 19.64
N PRO A 112 7.79 -12.22 20.39
CA PRO A 112 8.75 -12.43 21.46
C PRO A 112 8.10 -13.32 22.53
N SER A 113 8.88 -14.29 23.01
CA SER A 113 8.54 -15.16 24.15
C SER A 113 8.70 -14.39 25.46
#